data_AF-A0A5N9GJG7-F1
#
_entry.id   AF-A0A5N9GJG7-F1
#
_cell.length_a   1.000
_cell.length_b   1.000
_cell.length_c   1.000
_cell.angle_alpha   90.00
_cell.angle_beta   90.00
_cell.angle_gamma   90.00
#
_symmetry.space_group_name_H-M   'P 1'
#
loop_
_entity.id
_entity.type
_entity.pdbx_description
1 polymer ?
#
loop_
_entity_poly.entity_id
_entity_poly.type
_entity_poly.pdbx_seq_one_letter_code
_entity_poly.pdbx_strand_id
1 'polypeptide(L)'
;MKSHLDPDYITKADWEQIGDLLLYLGAVPILVIGFAFSLLLARAIIPSLVDSGHLSRQIYQMRLVFYGASAVSFSLLVWVAVNLLDLVKVLENFYHRWLV
;
A
#
# COMPACT_ATOMS: atom_id res chain seq x y z
N MET A 1 -26.97 -23.60 -32.46
CA MET A 1 -25.95 -22.65 -32.93
C MET A 1 -26.02 -21.43 -32.01
N LYS A 2 -25.26 -21.44 -30.91
CA LYS A 2 -25.20 -20.31 -29.97
C LYS A 2 -24.23 -19.30 -30.57
N SER A 3 -24.70 -18.09 -30.83
CA SER A 3 -23.85 -16.97 -31.25
C SER A 3 -22.84 -16.70 -30.14
N HIS A 4 -21.58 -16.98 -30.44
CA HIS A 4 -20.45 -16.44 -29.69
C HIS A 4 -20.49 -14.91 -29.78
N LEU A 5 -20.15 -14.21 -28.68
CA LEU A 5 -19.89 -12.75 -28.57
C LEU A 5 -21.05 -11.84 -28.12
N ASP A 6 -21.83 -12.23 -27.12
CA ASP A 6 -22.39 -11.20 -26.22
C ASP A 6 -21.54 -11.23 -24.95
N PRO A 7 -20.63 -10.26 -24.74
CA PRO A 7 -19.84 -10.24 -23.53
C PRO A 7 -20.75 -10.04 -22.32
N ASP A 8 -20.53 -10.81 -21.25
CA ASP A 8 -21.25 -10.64 -20.00
C ASP A 8 -21.11 -9.18 -19.53
N TYR A 9 -22.24 -8.48 -19.43
CA TYR A 9 -22.28 -7.06 -19.12
C TYR A 9 -21.50 -6.78 -17.83
N ILE A 10 -20.61 -5.78 -17.87
CA ILE A 10 -19.84 -5.35 -16.69
C ILE A 10 -20.83 -4.92 -15.60
N THR A 11 -20.81 -5.63 -14.48
CA THR A 11 -21.70 -5.39 -13.36
C THR A 11 -21.15 -4.28 -12.46
N LYS A 12 -21.98 -3.75 -11.56
CA LYS A 12 -21.51 -2.80 -10.54
C LYS A 12 -20.41 -3.39 -9.65
N ALA A 13 -20.51 -4.68 -9.33
CA ALA A 13 -19.52 -5.38 -8.51
C ALA A 13 -18.15 -5.44 -9.20
N ASP A 14 -18.12 -5.59 -10.53
CA ASP A 14 -16.87 -5.59 -11.29
C ASP A 14 -16.20 -4.19 -11.24
N TRP A 15 -16.98 -3.11 -11.31
CA TRP A 15 -16.46 -1.75 -11.16
C TRP A 15 -15.96 -1.43 -9.75
N GLU A 16 -16.61 -1.95 -8.71
CA GLU A 16 -16.14 -1.82 -7.33
C GLU A 16 -14.77 -2.49 -7.15
N GLN A 17 -14.60 -3.70 -7.67
CA GLN A 17 -13.32 -4.41 -7.59
C GLN A 17 -12.19 -3.69 -8.33
N ILE A 18 -12.49 -3.09 -9.50
CA ILE A 18 -11.52 -2.25 -10.21
C ILE A 18 -11.17 -1.01 -9.37
N GLY A 19 -12.17 -0.37 -8.74
CA GLY A 19 -11.97 0.75 -7.83
C GLY A 19 -11.05 0.41 -6.66
N ASP A 20 -11.28 -0.74 -6.03
CA ASP A 20 -10.45 -1.26 -4.94
C ASP A 20 -9.02 -1.54 -5.40
N LEU A 21 -8.84 -2.11 -6.60
CA LEU A 21 -7.52 -2.33 -7.18
C LEU A 21 -6.74 -1.02 -7.33
N LEU A 22 -7.36 0.01 -7.88
CA LEU A 22 -6.72 1.32 -8.04
C LEU A 22 -6.38 1.94 -6.68
N LEU A 23 -7.26 1.80 -5.69
CA LEU A 23 -7.03 2.32 -4.35
C LEU A 23 -5.83 1.62 -3.70
N TYR A 24 -5.77 0.30 -3.75
CA TYR A 24 -4.62 -0.45 -3.21
C TYR A 24 -3.34 -0.11 -3.96
N LEU A 25 -3.37 -0.01 -5.29
CA LEU A 25 -2.20 0.34 -6.09
C LEU A 25 -1.67 1.74 -5.76
N GLY A 26 -2.57 2.70 -5.51
CA GLY A 26 -2.21 4.05 -5.06
C GLY A 26 -1.75 4.11 -3.60
N ALA A 27 -2.27 3.23 -2.74
CA ALA A 27 -1.88 3.16 -1.32
C ALA A 27 -0.45 2.63 -1.14
N VAL A 28 0.00 1.67 -1.96
CA VAL A 28 1.34 1.08 -1.88
C VAL A 28 2.46 2.13 -1.85
N PRO A 29 2.62 3.04 -2.82
CA PRO A 29 3.72 4.01 -2.79
C PRO A 29 3.64 4.94 -1.59
N ILE A 30 2.44 5.36 -1.17
CA ILE A 30 2.24 6.20 0.01
C ILE A 30 2.72 5.48 1.27
N LEU A 31 2.34 4.22 1.45
CA LEU A 31 2.73 3.40 2.60
C LEU A 31 4.22 3.08 2.60
N VAL A 32 4.82 2.80 1.44
CA VAL A 32 6.26 2.56 1.30
C VAL A 32 7.06 3.81 1.65
N ILE A 33 6.66 4.98 1.13
CA ILE A 33 7.30 6.26 1.45
C ILE A 33 7.14 6.56 2.93
N GLY A 34 5.93 6.43 3.49
CA GLY A 34 5.66 6.62 4.91
C GLY A 34 6.50 5.72 5.81
N PHE A 35 6.61 4.44 5.45
CA PHE A 35 7.45 3.45 6.14
C PHE A 35 8.93 3.85 6.09
N ALA A 36 9.47 4.05 4.89
CA ALA A 36 10.89 4.30 4.69
C ALA A 36 11.32 5.63 5.31
N PHE A 37 10.53 6.69 5.11
CA PHE A 37 10.82 8.01 5.64
C PHE A 37 10.78 8.02 7.17
N SER A 38 9.75 7.40 7.78
CA SER A 38 9.66 7.30 9.24
C SER A 38 10.82 6.47 9.82
N LEU A 39 11.22 5.38 9.15
CA LEU A 39 12.33 4.55 9.58
C LEU A 39 13.68 5.29 9.49
N LEU A 40 13.90 6.02 8.40
CA LEU A 40 15.11 6.83 8.20
C LEU A 40 15.21 7.96 9.22
N LEU A 41 14.09 8.64 9.51
CA LEU A 41 14.02 9.64 10.57
C LEU A 41 14.39 9.05 11.91
N ALA A 42 13.77 7.93 12.27
CA ALA A 42 13.99 7.27 13.55
C ALA A 42 15.41 6.72 13.70
N ARG A 43 16.01 6.16 12.64
CA ARG A 43 17.27 5.41 12.75
C ARG A 43 18.51 6.22 12.40
N ALA A 44 18.42 7.16 11.46
CA ALA A 44 19.57 7.86 10.91
C ALA A 44 19.51 9.38 11.14
N ILE A 45 18.43 10.04 10.69
CA ILE A 45 18.39 11.51 10.63
C ILE A 45 18.28 12.15 12.02
N ILE A 46 17.35 11.72 12.87
CA ILE A 46 17.22 12.32 14.21
C ILE A 46 18.47 12.07 15.05
N PRO A 47 19.03 10.84 15.13
CA PRO A 47 20.29 10.61 15.82
C PRO A 47 21.43 11.50 15.30
N SER A 48 21.64 11.57 13.97
CA SER A 48 22.75 12.33 13.41
C SER A 48 22.66 13.83 13.71
N LEU A 49 21.45 14.39 13.72
CA LEU A 49 21.21 15.80 14.05
C LEU A 49 21.34 16.11 15.55
N VAL A 50 21.03 15.14 16.42
CA VAL A 50 21.25 15.29 17.86
C VAL A 50 22.74 15.19 18.18
N ASP A 51 23.45 14.25 17.55
CA ASP A 51 24.89 14.04 17.75
C ASP A 51 25.72 15.22 17.22
N SER A 52 25.27 15.88 16.15
CA SER A 52 25.90 17.10 15.63
C SER A 52 25.52 18.38 16.40
N GLY A 53 24.72 18.27 17.47
CA GLY A 53 24.28 19.40 18.28
C GLY A 53 23.28 20.34 17.60
N HIS A 54 22.75 19.97 16.43
CA HIS A 54 21.77 20.79 15.70
C HIS A 54 20.35 20.65 16.28
N LEU A 55 20.08 19.56 17.02
CA LEU A 55 18.81 19.33 17.72
C LEU A 55 19.04 19.02 19.20
N SER A 56 18.08 19.37 20.04
CA SER A 56 18.14 19.08 21.48
C SER A 56 17.90 17.60 21.77
N ARG A 57 18.42 17.13 22.90
CA ARG A 57 18.26 15.73 23.33
C ARG A 57 16.81 15.33 23.62
N GLN A 58 15.91 16.29 23.81
CA GLN A 58 14.47 16.04 23.94
C GLN A 58 13.87 15.52 22.62
N ILE A 59 14.34 16.02 21.47
CA ILE A 59 13.87 15.60 20.14
C ILE A 59 14.30 14.16 19.84
N TYR A 60 15.36 13.66 20.49
CA TYR A 60 15.76 12.25 20.42
C TYR A 60 14.64 11.29 20.85
N GLN A 61 13.74 11.72 21.74
CA GLN A 61 12.61 10.88 22.18
C GLN A 61 11.54 10.70 21.09
N MET A 62 11.42 11.65 20.14
CA MET A 62 10.48 11.53 19.01
C MET A 62 10.78 10.34 18.11
N ARG A 63 11.99 9.77 18.17
CA ARG A 63 12.34 8.54 17.44
C ARG A 63 11.36 7.40 17.71
N LEU A 64 10.84 7.32 18.94
CA LEU A 64 9.89 6.27 19.34
C LEU A 64 8.54 6.43 18.59
N VAL A 65 8.11 7.67 18.37
CA VAL A 65 6.93 7.99 17.55
C VAL A 65 7.18 7.59 16.10
N PHE A 66 8.34 7.91 15.54
CA PHE A 66 8.68 7.54 14.16
C PHE A 66 8.86 6.04 13.95
N TYR A 67 9.37 5.30 14.95
CA TYR A 67 9.34 3.84 14.92
C TYR A 67 7.91 3.30 14.93
N GLY A 68 7.02 3.88 15.75
CA GLY A 68 5.60 3.54 15.74
C GLY A 68 4.96 3.79 14.37
N ALA A 69 5.18 4.96 13.78
CA ALA A 69 4.67 5.30 12.45
C ALA A 69 5.20 4.35 11.36
N SER A 70 6.48 3.97 11.44
CA SER A 70 7.09 2.98 10.55
C SER A 70 6.43 1.61 10.71
N ALA A 71 6.26 1.12 11.94
CA ALA A 71 5.62 -0.17 12.21
C ALA A 71 4.17 -0.21 11.71
N VAL A 72 3.40 0.85 11.93
CA VAL A 72 2.03 0.98 11.42
C VAL A 72 2.00 0.98 9.89
N SER A 73 2.85 1.80 9.25
CA SER A 73 2.92 1.87 7.78
C SER A 73 3.30 0.52 7.17
N PHE A 74 4.25 -0.20 7.78
CA PHE A 74 4.65 -1.53 7.34
C PHE A 74 3.51 -2.55 7.51
N SER A 75 2.80 -2.52 8.64
CA SER A 75 1.66 -3.42 8.89
C SER A 75 0.54 -3.19 7.88
N LEU A 76 0.23 -1.93 7.58
CA LEU A 76 -0.73 -1.57 6.54
C LEU A 76 -0.25 -2.00 5.15
N LEU A 77 1.04 -1.88 4.85
CA LEU A 77 1.60 -2.33 3.58
C LEU A 77 1.44 -3.84 3.39
N VAL A 78 1.73 -4.63 4.43
CA VAL A 78 1.52 -6.09 4.41
C VAL A 78 0.04 -6.42 4.20
N TRP A 79 -0.86 -5.72 4.91
CA TRP A 79 -2.29 -5.90 4.74
C TRP A 79 -2.76 -5.59 3.32
N VAL A 80 -2.33 -4.46 2.73
CA VAL A 80 -2.62 -4.11 1.32
C VAL A 80 -2.07 -5.17 0.37
N ALA A 81 -0.84 -5.65 0.59
CA ALA A 81 -0.23 -6.66 -0.27
C ALA A 81 -1.03 -7.97 -0.29
N VAL A 82 -1.52 -8.44 0.87
CA VAL A 82 -2.37 -9.64 0.95
C VAL A 82 -3.68 -9.45 0.18
N ASN A 83 -4.36 -8.32 0.37
CA ASN A 83 -5.62 -8.03 -0.32
C ASN A 83 -5.43 -7.89 -1.84
N LEU A 84 -4.29 -7.34 -2.28
CA LEU A 84 -3.97 -7.20 -3.70
C LEU A 84 -3.76 -8.57 -4.36
N LEU A 85 -3.15 -9.54 -3.66
CA LEU A 85 -3.01 -10.91 -4.17
C LEU A 85 -4.37 -11.58 -4.40
N ASP A 86 -5.33 -11.34 -3.51
CA ASP A 86 -6.69 -11.90 -3.67
C ASP A 86 -7.44 -11.22 -4.82
N LEU A 87 -7.27 -9.90 -4.99
CA LEU A 87 -7.87 -9.16 -6.08
C LEU A 87 -7.30 -9.56 -7.45
N VAL A 88 -5.99 -9.84 -7.54
CA VAL A 88 -5.36 -10.35 -8.78
C VAL A 88 -5.97 -11.68 -9.22
N LYS A 89 -6.27 -12.59 -8.29
CA LYS A 89 -6.96 -13.87 -8.62
C LYS A 89 -8.37 -13.62 -9.18
N VAL A 90 -9.07 -12.62 -8.66
CA VAL A 90 -10.40 -12.25 -9.18
C VAL A 90 -10.28 -11.64 -10.57
N LEU A 91 -9.28 -10.79 -10.79
CA LEU A 91 -9.02 -10.19 -12.10
C LEU A 91 -8.63 -11.23 -13.15
N GLU A 92 -7.87 -12.26 -12.80
CA GLU A 92 -7.55 -13.40 -13.68
C GLU A 92 -8.83 -14.12 -14.14
N ASN A 93 -9.76 -14.39 -13.22
CA ASN A 93 -11.06 -14.98 -13.53
C ASN A 93 -11.91 -14.06 -14.42
N PHE A 94 -11.90 -12.75 -14.16
CA PHE A 94 -12.62 -11.76 -14.96
C PHE A 94 -12.09 -11.68 -16.39
N TYR A 95 -10.76 -11.63 -16.55
CA TYR A 95 -10.11 -11.58 -17.86
C TYR A 95 -10.40 -12.83 -18.69
N HIS A 96 -10.41 -14.00 -18.04
CA HIS A 96 -10.73 -15.25 -18.72
C HIS A 96 -12.20 -15.33 -19.17
N ARG A 97 -13.14 -14.75 -18.39
CA ARG A 97 -14.58 -14.69 -18.73
C ARG A 97 -14.88 -13.80 -19.94
N TRP A 98 -14.10 -12.76 -20.18
CA TRP A 98 -14.38 -11.75 -21.22
C TRP A 98 -13.65 -11.99 -22.55
N LEU A 99 -12.55 -12.74 -22.58
CA LEU A 99 -11.69 -12.91 -23.76
C LEU A 99 -11.71 -14.31 -24.39
N VAL A 100 -12.56 -15.21 -23.89
CA VAL A 100 -12.81 -16.57 -24.43
C VAL A 100 -14.31 -16.77 -24.59
#